data_AF-A0A5Q0UTF8-F1
#
_entry.id   AF-A0A5Q0UTF8-F1
#
_cell.length_a   1.000
_cell.length_b   1.000
_cell.length_c   1.000
_cell.angle_alpha   90.00
_cell.angle_beta   90.00
_cell.angle_gamma   90.00
#
_symmetry.space_group_name_H-M   'P 1'
#
loop_
_entity.id
_entity.type
_entity.pdbx_description
1 polymer ?
#
loop_
_entity_poly.entity_id
_entity_poly.type
_entity_poly.pdbx_seq_one_letter_code
_entity_poly.pdbx_strand_id
1 'polypeptide(L)' 'MEPDTVAKAEVAADAEVMGSVEHGQTDTYIIADVTTDDAYLTLDLDDAASLPAWR' A
#
# COMPACT_ATOMS: atom_id res chain seq x y z
N MET A 1 6.84 -13.33 23.57
CA MET A 1 6.57 -12.32 22.52
C MET A 1 6.83 -13.01 21.21
N GLU A 2 5.76 -13.38 20.52
CA GLU A 2 5.82 -13.84 19.14
C GLU A 2 5.69 -12.58 18.27
N PRO A 3 6.45 -12.46 17.16
CA PRO A 3 6.30 -11.30 16.29
C PRO A 3 4.90 -11.38 15.66
N ASP A 4 4.15 -10.28 15.73
CA ASP A 4 2.95 -10.07 14.93
C ASP A 4 3.35 -10.22 13.46
N THR A 5 3.21 -11.46 12.98
CA THR A 5 3.39 -11.79 11.59
C THR A 5 2.25 -11.07 10.90
N VAL A 6 2.56 -9.96 10.24
CA VAL A 6 1.62 -9.24 9.38
C VAL A 6 1.05 -10.30 8.45
N ALA A 7 -0.20 -10.69 8.69
CA ALA A 7 -0.87 -11.68 7.89
C ALA A 7 -0.79 -11.17 6.46
N LYS A 8 -0.16 -11.95 5.58
CA LYS A 8 -0.05 -11.62 4.16
C LYS A 8 -1.48 -11.45 3.66
N ALA A 9 -1.92 -10.21 3.48
CA ALA A 9 -3.26 -9.92 3.02
C ALA A 9 -3.49 -10.70 1.72
N GLU A 10 -4.52 -11.54 1.69
CA GLU A 10 -4.97 -12.19 0.46
C GLU A 10 -5.53 -11.09 -0.44
N VAL A 11 -4.66 -10.50 -1.26
CA VAL A 11 -5.06 -9.55 -2.29
C VAL A 11 -5.90 -10.33 -3.30
N ALA A 12 -7.20 -10.02 -3.38
CA ALA A 12 -8.05 -10.57 -4.42
C ALA A 12 -7.42 -10.25 -5.78
N ALA A 13 -7.34 -11.25 -6.67
CA ALA A 13 -6.64 -11.14 -7.95
C ALA A 13 -7.21 -10.02 -8.86
N ASP A 14 -8.43 -9.57 -8.60
CA ASP A 14 -9.14 -8.50 -9.31
C ASP A 14 -9.40 -7.26 -8.45
N ALA A 15 -8.64 -7.06 -7.37
CA ALA A 15 -8.78 -5.87 -6.54
C ALA A 15 -8.31 -4.62 -7.33
N GLU A 16 -9.26 -3.75 -7.68
CA GLU A 16 -8.95 -2.43 -8.22
C GLU A 16 -8.44 -1.54 -7.09
N VAL A 17 -7.13 -1.30 -7.07
CA VAL A 17 -6.47 -0.39 -6.13
C VAL A 17 -5.84 0.78 -6.87
N MET A 18 -5.98 1.98 -6.30
CA MET A 18 -5.39 3.20 -6.85
C MET A 18 -4.17 3.61 -6.03
N GLY A 19 -3.06 3.88 -6.71
CA GLY A 19 -1.83 4.38 -6.10
C GLY A 19 -1.64 5.88 -6.35
N SER A 20 -1.22 6.62 -5.33
CA SER A 20 -0.83 8.03 -5.44
C SER A 20 0.48 8.31 -4.70
N VAL A 21 1.24 9.31 -5.16
CA VAL A 21 2.42 9.82 -4.47
C VAL A 21 2.12 11.25 -4.04
N GLU A 22 2.27 11.53 -2.76
CA GLU A 22 2.21 12.88 -2.21
C GLU A 22 3.62 13.38 -1.89
N HIS A 23 3.94 14.58 -2.38
CA HIS A 23 5.24 15.21 -2.15
C HIS A 23 5.20 16.15 -0.95
N GLY A 24 6.18 16.00 -0.05
CA GLY A 24 6.24 16.76 1.20
C GLY A 24 7.67 16.81 1.75
N GLN A 25 7.80 16.91 3.08
CA GLN A 25 9.10 16.79 3.74
C GLN A 25 9.69 15.37 3.59
N THR A 26 8.80 14.37 3.54
CA THR A 26 9.06 13.00 3.11
C THR A 26 8.02 12.65 2.06
N ASP A 27 8.43 12.04 0.95
CA ASP A 27 7.49 11.57 -0.08
C ASP A 27 6.71 10.38 0.47
N THR A 28 5.38 10.43 0.35
CA THR A 28 4.46 9.40 0.88
C THR A 28 3.76 8.69 -0.26
N TYR A 29 3.77 7.36 -0.23
CA TYR A 29 3.01 6.53 -1.13
C TYR A 29 1.70 6.07 -0.48
N ILE A 30 0.60 6.22 -1.21
CA ILE A 30 -0.76 5.96 -0.75
C ILE A 30 -1.38 4.90 -1.66
N ILE A 31 -1.91 3.84 -1.06
CA ILE A 31 -2.68 2.78 -1.72
C ILE A 31 -4.10 2.85 -1.19
N ALA A 32 -5.07 3.12 -2.05
CA ALA A 32 -6.48 3.18 -1.69
C ALA A 32 -7.24 2.01 -2.34
N ASP A 33 -8.06 1.34 -1.54
CA ASP A 33 -9.11 0.45 -2.02
C ASP A 33 -10.29 1.32 -2.47
N VAL A 34 -10.62 1.27 -3.76
CA VAL A 34 -11.69 2.11 -4.33
C VAL A 34 -13.09 1.57 -4.06
N THR A 35 -13.19 0.37 -3.49
CA THR A 35 -14.46 -0.32 -3.24
C THR A 35 -15.02 -0.06 -1.84
N THR A 36 -14.19 0.47 -0.93
CA THR A 36 -14.53 0.65 0.48
C THR A 36 -14.15 2.06 0.95
N ASP A 37 -15.08 2.75 1.59
CA ASP A 37 -14.81 4.07 2.17
C ASP A 37 -13.75 4.00 3.27
N ASP A 38 -12.88 5.01 3.33
CA ASP A 38 -11.79 5.15 4.30
C ASP A 38 -10.79 3.98 4.33
N ALA A 39 -10.76 3.14 3.30
CA ALA A 39 -9.83 2.02 3.17
C ALA A 39 -8.58 2.43 2.38
N TYR A 40 -7.54 2.83 3.11
CA TYR A 40 -6.25 3.17 2.51
C TYR A 40 -5.08 2.79 3.43
N LEU A 41 -3.89 2.67 2.84
CA LEU A 41 -2.63 2.51 3.54
C LEU A 41 -1.62 3.52 3.01
N THR A 42 -0.81 4.08 3.92
CA THR A 42 0.27 5.00 3.58
C THR A 42 1.61 4.44 4.05
N LEU A 43 2.66 4.70 3.28
CA LEU A 43 4.04 4.40 3.66
C LEU A 43 5.00 5.43 3.05
N ASP A 44 6.22 5.50 3.60
CA ASP A 44 7.28 6.30 2.99
C ASP A 44 7.60 5.73 1.60
N LEU A 45 7.78 6.62 0.63
CA LEU A 45 8.03 6.20 -0.76
C LEU A 45 9.33 5.39 -0.91
N ASP A 46 10.34 5.69 -0.08
CA ASP A 46 11.60 4.93 -0.04
C ASP A 46 11.42 3.48 0.46
N ASP A 47 10.40 3.23 1.28
CA ASP A 47 10.05 1.89 1.78
C ASP A 47 9.11 1.15 0.81
N ALA A 48 8.57 1.83 -0.20
CA ALA A 48 7.67 1.23 -1.16
C ALA A 48 8.41 0.32 -2.13
N ALA A 49 7.86 -0.89 -2.34
CA ALA A 49 8.38 -1.77 -3.37
C ALA A 49 8.23 -1.12 -4.76
N SER A 50 9.27 -1.20 -5.58
CA SER A 50 9.23 -0.68 -6.96
C SER A 50 8.15 -1.39 -7.80
N LEU A 51 7.59 -0.72 -8.82
CA LEU A 51 6.59 -1.33 -9.72
C LEU A 51 6.99 -2.69 -10.33
N PRO A 52 8.26 -2.94 -10.70
CA PRO A 52 8.70 -4.27 -11.14
C PRO A 52 8.62 -5.35 -10.06
N ALA A 53 8.71 -4.99 -8.78
CA ALA A 53 8.55 -5.91 -7.65
C ALA A 53 7.07 -6.17 -7.28
N TRP A 54 6.15 -5.34 -7.81
CA TRP A 54 4.71 -5.51 -7.66
C TRP A 54 4.08 -6.39 -8.75
N ARG A 55 4.72 -6.48 -9.92
CA ARG A 55 4.32 -7.38 -11.02
C ARG A 55 4.87 -8.78 -10.81
#